data_AF-A0A931Y6W7-F1
#
_entry.id   AF-A0A931Y6W7-F1
#
_cell.length_a   1.000
_cell.length_b   1.000
_cell.length_c   1.000
_cell.angle_alpha   90.00
_cell.angle_beta   90.00
_cell.angle_gamma   90.00
#
_symmetry.space_group_name_H-M   'P 1'
#
loop_
_entity.id
_entity.type
_entity.pdbx_description
1 polymer ?
#
loop_
_entity_poly.entity_id
_entity_poly.type
_entity_poly.pdbx_seq_one_letter_code
_entity_poly.pdbx_strand_id
1 'polypeptide(L)'
;MHIVPKKDEVIEDILSTYKNVTLFLIDDRLEVLFKAKQVRPDTYTIWMKRGPFAEKTKQIEGFLPDATVDDLRMVLPIVTLV
;
A
#
# COMPACT_ATOMS: atom_id res chain seq x y z
N MET A 1 -8.94 12.51 -0.32
CA MET A 1 -7.79 12.49 -1.24
C MET A 1 -6.71 13.34 -0.61
N HIS A 2 -5.54 12.76 -0.32
CA HIS A 2 -4.40 13.47 0.26
C HIS A 2 -3.37 13.70 -0.84
N ILE A 3 -3.01 14.95 -1.12
CA ILE A 3 -1.98 15.31 -2.12
C ILE A 3 -0.84 15.98 -1.36
N VAL A 4 0.34 15.35 -1.38
CA VAL A 4 1.47 15.70 -0.53
C VAL A 4 2.78 15.62 -1.33
N PRO A 5 3.77 16.48 -1.04
CA PRO A 5 5.04 16.47 -1.77
C PRO A 5 5.90 15.24 -1.47
N LYS A 6 5.81 14.71 -0.24
CA LYS A 6 6.58 13.56 0.22
C LYS A 6 5.70 12.63 1.05
N LYS A 7 5.36 11.47 0.50
CA LYS A 7 4.44 10.50 1.12
C LYS A 7 5.00 9.91 2.41
N ASP A 8 6.29 9.63 2.43
CA ASP A 8 7.01 9.01 3.54
C ASP A 8 6.98 9.86 4.82
N GLU A 9 6.96 11.18 4.71
CA GLU A 9 6.91 12.08 5.88
C GLU A 9 5.52 12.13 6.53
N VAL A 10 4.46 11.81 5.79
CA VAL A 10 3.06 12.08 6.20
C VAL A 10 2.17 10.83 6.24
N ILE A 11 2.67 9.68 5.79
CA ILE A 11 1.87 8.45 5.70
C ILE A 11 1.32 8.06 7.07
N GLU A 12 2.09 8.25 8.13
CA GLU A 12 1.67 7.91 9.50
C GLU A 12 0.46 8.72 9.96
N ASP A 13 0.47 10.03 9.72
CA ASP A 13 -0.63 10.94 10.05
C ASP A 13 -1.89 10.59 9.23
N ILE A 14 -1.71 10.28 7.95
CA ILE A 14 -2.80 9.89 7.06
C ILE A 14 -3.43 8.58 7.55
N LEU A 15 -2.64 7.54 7.81
CA LEU A 15 -3.14 6.24 8.28
C LEU A 15 -3.86 6.38 9.63
N SER A 16 -3.35 7.26 10.50
CA SER A 16 -3.93 7.59 11.80
C SER A 16 -5.24 8.38 11.71
N THR A 17 -5.59 8.95 10.56
CA THR A 17 -6.87 9.63 10.37
C THR A 17 -8.03 8.62 10.27
N TYR A 18 -7.76 7.38 9.86
CA TYR A 18 -8.78 6.39 9.47
C TYR A 18 -8.93 5.23 10.47
N LYS A 19 -8.88 5.48 11.78
CA LYS A 19 -8.68 4.44 12.83
C LYS A 19 -9.75 3.35 12.96
N ASN A 20 -10.94 3.50 12.37
CA ASN A 20 -12.07 2.59 12.57
C ASN A 20 -12.68 2.08 11.25
N VAL A 21 -11.87 2.01 10.20
CA VAL A 21 -12.28 1.45 8.90
C VAL A 21 -11.28 0.43 8.43
N THR A 22 -11.74 -0.52 7.63
CA THR A 22 -10.86 -1.35 6.81
C THR A 22 -10.15 -0.45 5.82
N LEU A 23 -8.83 -0.38 5.93
CA LEU A 23 -8.01 0.52 5.11
C LEU A 23 -7.24 -0.28 4.07
N PHE A 24 -7.49 0.02 2.80
CA PHE A 24 -6.72 -0.51 1.68
C PHE A 24 -5.70 0.52 1.23
N LEU A 25 -4.43 0.14 1.14
CA LEU A 25 -3.37 0.96 0.59
C LEU A 25 -2.81 0.31 -0.68
N ILE A 26 -2.91 1.04 -1.78
CA ILE A 26 -2.43 0.59 -3.10
C ILE A 26 -1.31 1.54 -3.52
N ASP A 27 -0.11 1.00 -3.74
CA ASP A 27 1.05 1.78 -4.19
C ASP A 27 1.97 0.90 -5.07
N ASP A 28 2.77 1.52 -5.93
CA ASP A 28 3.74 0.83 -6.78
C ASP A 28 5.12 0.68 -6.09
N ARG A 29 5.29 1.32 -4.93
CA ARG A 29 6.51 1.30 -4.11
C ARG A 29 6.35 0.39 -2.89
N LEU A 30 7.09 -0.70 -2.84
CA LEU A 30 6.99 -1.71 -1.78
C LEU A 30 7.39 -1.16 -0.41
N GLU A 31 8.33 -0.21 -0.36
CA GLU A 31 8.76 0.46 0.87
C GLU A 31 7.66 1.31 1.52
N VAL A 32 6.74 1.87 0.72
CA VAL A 32 5.59 2.63 1.22
C VAL A 32 4.61 1.68 1.89
N LEU A 33 4.35 0.53 1.26
CA LEU A 33 3.48 -0.51 1.80
C LEU A 33 4.05 -1.12 3.08
N PHE A 34 5.36 -1.38 3.10
CA PHE A 34 6.04 -1.87 4.30
C PHE A 34 5.92 -0.90 5.46
N LYS A 35 6.22 0.39 5.23
CA LYS A 35 6.07 1.44 6.25
C LYS A 35 4.63 1.53 6.76
N ALA A 36 3.65 1.40 5.89
CA ALA A 36 2.25 1.41 6.29
C ALA A 36 1.89 0.25 7.23
N LYS A 37 2.38 -0.97 6.97
CA LYS A 37 2.22 -2.11 7.89
C LYS A 37 2.94 -1.91 9.22
N GLN A 38 4.09 -1.23 9.23
CA GLN A 38 4.80 -0.92 10.49
C GLN A 38 4.00 0.04 11.37
N VAL A 39 3.37 1.05 10.76
CA VAL A 39 2.54 2.03 11.48
C VAL A 39 1.20 1.42 11.89
N ARG A 40 0.57 0.71 10.97
CA ARG A 40 -0.79 0.19 11.11
C ARG A 40 -0.89 -1.22 10.50
N PRO A 41 -0.60 -2.28 11.29
CA PRO A 41 -0.52 -3.66 10.79
C PRO A 41 -1.81 -4.21 10.15
N ASP A 42 -2.97 -3.67 10.52
CA ASP A 42 -4.29 -4.03 9.97
C ASP A 42 -4.58 -3.38 8.60
N THR A 43 -3.69 -2.51 8.10
CA THR A 43 -3.82 -1.95 6.74
C THR A 43 -3.66 -3.06 5.70
N TYR A 44 -4.63 -3.24 4.82
CA TYR A 44 -4.55 -4.19 3.70
C TYR A 44 -3.73 -3.56 2.56
N THR A 45 -2.54 -4.08 2.32
CA THR A 45 -1.58 -3.56 1.35
C THR A 45 -1.67 -4.30 0.03
N ILE A 46 -1.77 -3.54 -1.06
CA ILE A 46 -1.87 -4.06 -2.43
C ILE A 46 -0.70 -3.48 -3.23
N TRP A 47 0.23 -4.33 -3.62
CA TRP A 47 1.33 -3.91 -4.47
C TRP A 47 0.92 -3.89 -5.94
N MET A 48 0.92 -2.70 -6.53
CA MET A 48 0.64 -2.55 -7.95
C MET A 48 1.94 -2.60 -8.75
N LYS A 49 2.19 -3.73 -9.41
CA LYS A 49 3.38 -3.95 -10.23
C LYS A 49 3.25 -3.26 -11.58
N ARG A 50 3.47 -1.95 -11.60
CA ARG A 50 3.49 -1.16 -12.83
C ARG A 50 4.77 -0.36 -13.00
N GLY A 51 5.18 -0.21 -14.26
CA GLY A 51 6.27 0.67 -14.65
C GLY A 51 7.64 0.28 -14.07
N PRO A 52 8.63 1.18 -14.14
CA PRO A 52 10.03 0.87 -13.85
C PRO A 52 10.31 0.52 -12.38
N PHE A 53 9.38 0.82 -11.47
CA PHE A 53 9.51 0.51 -10.06
C PHE A 53 9.26 -0.98 -9.77
N ALA A 54 8.36 -1.64 -10.50
CA ALA A 54 8.10 -3.06 -10.30
C ALA A 54 9.32 -3.94 -10.63
N GLU A 55 10.10 -3.53 -11.63
CA GLU A 55 11.27 -4.29 -12.11
C GLU A 55 12.53 -4.08 -11.25
N LYS A 56 12.66 -2.91 -10.62
CA LYS A 56 13.86 -2.51 -9.87
C LYS A 56 13.72 -2.67 -8.35
N THR A 57 12.50 -2.87 -7.87
CA THR A 57 12.24 -3.04 -6.43
C THR A 57 12.79 -4.38 -5.96
N LYS A 58 13.69 -4.34 -4.99
CA LYS A 58 14.13 -5.53 -4.27
C LYS A 58 13.05 -5.91 -3.25
N GLN A 59 12.82 -7.21 -3.09
CA GLN A 59 11.99 -7.72 -2.00
C GLN A 59 12.55 -7.21 -0.66
N ILE A 60 11.66 -6.72 0.20
CA ILE A 60 12.01 -6.35 1.59
C ILE A 60 11.91 -7.62 2.43
N GLU A 61 12.98 -7.98 3.12
CA GLU A 61 13.03 -9.17 3.97
C GLU A 61 11.96 -9.09 5.07
N GLY A 62 11.23 -10.19 5.27
CA GLY A 62 10.16 -10.26 6.28
C GLY A 62 8.87 -9.51 5.91
N PHE A 63 8.77 -8.95 4.69
CA PHE A 63 7.56 -8.28 4.22
C PHE A 63 6.99 -8.92 2.95
N LEU A 64 5.69 -9.16 2.96
CA LEU A 64 4.88 -9.54 1.81
C LEU A 64 3.62 -8.66 1.81
N PRO A 65 3.26 -8.03 0.68
CA PRO A 65 1.98 -7.33 0.59
C PRO A 65 0.83 -8.35 0.63
N ASP A 66 -0.33 -7.94 1.13
CA ASP A 66 -1.49 -8.83 1.25
C ASP A 66 -2.04 -9.25 -0.13
N ALA A 67 -1.88 -8.40 -1.14
CA ALA A 67 -2.16 -8.73 -2.53
C ALA A 67 -1.17 -8.06 -3.50
N THR A 68 -1.14 -8.58 -4.73
CA THR A 68 -0.38 -8.00 -5.84
C THR A 68 -1.26 -7.92 -7.07
N VAL A 69 -1.19 -6.80 -7.80
CA VAL A 69 -1.95 -6.58 -9.03
C VAL A 69 -1.07 -5.93 -10.10
N ASP A 70 -1.34 -6.21 -11.37
CA ASP A 70 -0.64 -5.56 -12.49
C ASP A 70 -1.47 -4.39 -13.07
N ASP A 71 -2.75 -4.33 -12.72
CA ASP A 71 -3.70 -3.33 -13.21
C ASP A 71 -4.66 -2.88 -12.11
N LEU A 72 -5.01 -1.59 -12.07
CA LEU A 72 -5.88 -1.02 -11.04
C LEU A 72 -7.29 -1.65 -11.04
N ARG A 73 -7.78 -2.12 -12.19
CA ARG A 73 -9.09 -2.80 -12.29
C ARG A 73 -9.13 -4.09 -11.48
N MET A 74 -7.99 -4.74 -11.25
CA MET A 74 -7.89 -5.95 -10.42
C MET A 74 -8.08 -5.66 -8.93
N VAL A 75 -8.07 -4.40 -8.50
CA VAL A 75 -8.39 -4.02 -7.11
C VAL A 75 -9.86 -4.22 -6.79
N LEU A 76 -10.76 -4.02 -7.77
CA LEU A 76 -12.21 -4.12 -7.57
C LEU A 76 -12.64 -5.45 -6.92
N PRO A 77 -12.26 -6.63 -7.43
CA PRO A 77 -12.62 -7.88 -6.77
C PRO A 77 -12.03 -8.02 -5.36
N ILE A 78 -10.86 -7.43 -5.08
CA ILE A 78 -10.20 -7.54 -3.76
C ILE A 78 -11.01 -6.77 -2.70
N VAL A 79 -11.41 -5.53 -3.01
CA VAL A 79 -12.13 -4.68 -2.04
C VAL A 79 -13.58 -5.12 -1.82
N THR A 80 -14.15 -5.94 -2.69
CA THR A 80 -15.50 -6.49 -2.52
C THR A 80 -15.56 -7.78 -1.71
N LEU A 81 -14.41 -8.43 -1.46
CA LEU A 81 -14.32 -9.72 -0.78
C LEU A 81 -14.01 -9.60 0.72
N VAL A 82 -13.65 -8.40 1.18
CA VAL A 82 -13.21 -8.07 2.54
C VAL A 82 -14.23 -7.15 3.18
#